data_AF-A0A7G1IT68-F1
#
_entry.id   AF-A0A7G1IT68-F1
#
_cell.length_a   1.000
_cell.length_b   1.000
_cell.length_c   1.000
_cell.angle_alpha   90.00
_cell.angle_beta   90.00
_cell.angle_gamma   90.00
#
_symmetry.space_group_name_H-M   'P 1'
#
loop_
_entity.id
_entity.type
_entity.pdbx_description
1 polymer ?
#
loop_
_entity_poly.entity_id
_entity_poly.type
_entity_poly.pdbx_seq_one_letter_code
_entity_poly.pdbx_strand_id
1 'polypeptide(L)' 'MFPFVFTAARLTEHHTAGGMSRQLPYLSELQPALFVEVSPELARIRGLTHMDWARSPAAPRWMRGCW' A
#
# COMPACT_ATOMS: atom_id res chain seq x y z
N MET A 1 7.05 -15.85 -12.84
CA MET A 1 5.58 -15.89 -13.02
C MET A 1 4.93 -15.30 -11.78
N PHE A 2 3.99 -14.37 -11.93
CA PHE A 2 3.34 -13.67 -10.81
C PHE A 2 1.87 -14.11 -10.74
N PRO A 3 1.47 -14.97 -9.77
CA PRO A 3 0.15 -15.61 -9.76
C PRO A 3 -0.96 -14.71 -9.19
N PHE A 4 -0.68 -13.44 -8.93
CA PHE A 4 -1.61 -12.52 -8.29
C PHE A 4 -1.81 -11.26 -9.13
N VAL A 5 -3.02 -10.75 -9.11
CA VAL A 5 -3.39 -9.48 -9.74
C VAL A 5 -3.05 -8.35 -8.76
N PHE A 6 -2.33 -7.34 -9.24
CA PHE A 6 -2.04 -6.13 -8.49
C PHE A 6 -2.87 -4.98 -9.06
N THR A 7 -3.68 -4.35 -8.22
CA THR A 7 -4.52 -3.20 -8.59
C THR A 7 -4.08 -1.98 -7.82
N ALA A 8 -4.02 -0.83 -8.48
CA ALA A 8 -3.76 0.46 -7.85
C ALA A 8 -5.05 1.28 -7.82
N ALA A 9 -5.43 1.74 -6.63
CA ALA A 9 -6.59 2.61 -6.41
C ALA A 9 -6.16 3.96 -5.82
N ARG A 10 -7.12 4.89 -5.74
CA ARG A 10 -6.91 6.21 -5.11
C ARG A 10 -7.52 6.22 -3.73
N LEU A 11 -6.95 7.05 -2.87
CA LEU A 11 -7.47 7.35 -1.54
C LEU A 11 -8.02 8.75 -1.49
N THR A 12 -8.92 9.00 -0.55
CA THR A 12 -9.58 10.29 -0.33
C THR A 12 -8.57 11.42 -0.10
N GLU A 13 -7.46 11.12 0.58
CA GLU A 13 -6.45 12.08 1.00
C GLU A 13 -5.47 12.44 -0.11
N HIS A 14 -5.35 11.61 -1.16
CA HIS A 14 -4.35 11.81 -2.20
C HIS A 14 -4.90 11.94 -3.61
N HIS A 15 -4.58 13.09 -4.21
CA HIS A 15 -4.88 13.37 -5.60
C HIS A 15 -3.78 12.82 -6.52
N THR A 16 -4.17 11.95 -7.46
CA THR A 16 -3.31 11.35 -8.49
C THR A 16 -2.04 10.71 -7.92
N ALA A 17 -0.86 11.25 -8.23
CA ALA A 17 0.43 10.77 -7.72
C ALA A 17 0.79 11.35 -6.34
N GLY A 18 -0.04 12.28 -5.82
CA GLY A 18 0.19 12.96 -4.55
C GLY A 18 1.09 14.20 -4.64
N GLY A 19 1.40 14.70 -5.84
CA GLY A 19 2.26 15.88 -6.01
C GLY A 19 1.73 17.14 -5.33
N MET A 20 0.40 17.31 -5.29
CA MET A 20 -0.25 18.41 -4.57
C MET A 20 -0.54 18.08 -3.11
N SER A 21 -0.91 16.82 -2.79
CA SER A 21 -1.43 16.47 -1.47
C SER A 21 -0.41 15.95 -0.47
N ARG A 22 0.72 15.37 -0.91
CA ARG A 22 1.77 14.86 -0.01
C ARG A 22 2.63 15.95 0.64
N GLN A 23 2.45 17.21 0.23
CA GLN A 23 3.12 18.36 0.84
C GLN A 23 2.19 19.09 1.83
N LEU A 24 0.90 18.73 1.87
CA LEU A 24 -0.06 19.28 2.81
C LEU A 24 0.03 18.48 4.13
N PRO A 25 0.44 19.10 5.26
CA PRO A 25 0.69 18.38 6.51
C PRO A 25 -0.51 17.56 6.99
N TYR A 26 -1.70 18.17 7.00
CA TYR A 26 -2.93 17.50 7.45
C TYR A 26 -3.28 16.25 6.63
N LEU A 27 -3.08 16.28 5.31
CA LEU A 27 -3.37 15.12 4.45
C LEU A 27 -2.27 14.06 4.56
N SER A 28 -1.03 14.49 4.79
CA SER A 28 0.12 13.58 4.89
C SER A 28 0.17 12.85 6.22
N GLU A 29 -0.40 13.42 7.28
CA GLU A 29 -0.58 12.74 8.58
C GLU A 29 -1.59 11.59 8.50
N LEU A 30 -2.66 11.75 7.73
CA LEU A 30 -3.70 10.71 7.56
C LEU A 30 -3.20 9.50 6.76
N GLN A 31 -2.38 9.73 5.73
CA GLN A 31 -1.93 8.70 4.80
C GLN A 31 -0.41 8.83 4.53
N PRO A 32 0.46 8.51 5.52
CA PRO A 32 1.88 8.87 5.47
C PRO A 32 2.73 7.95 4.58
N ALA A 33 2.31 6.70 4.39
CA ALA A 33 3.14 5.66 3.78
C ALA A 33 2.38 4.83 2.76
N LEU A 34 3.09 4.34 1.75
CA LEU A 34 2.55 3.39 0.79
C LEU A 34 2.17 2.08 1.51
N PHE A 35 1.00 1.55 1.19
CA PHE A 35 0.51 0.29 1.74
C PHE A 35 -0.04 -0.62 0.64
N VAL A 36 -0.29 -1.87 1.01
CA VAL A 36 -0.97 -2.85 0.17
C VAL A 36 -2.11 -3.46 0.97
N GLU A 37 -3.29 -3.50 0.36
CA GLU A 37 -4.44 -4.24 0.86
C GLU A 37 -4.45 -5.63 0.23
N VAL A 38 -4.65 -6.64 1.06
CA VAL A 38 -4.68 -8.05 0.67
C VAL A 38 -5.89 -8.72 1.33
N SER A 39 -6.29 -9.94 0.94
CA SER A 39 -7.32 -10.72 1.68
C SER A 39 -6.69 -11.63 2.75
N PRO A 40 -7.28 -11.82 3.95
CA PRO A 40 -6.73 -12.62 5.06
C PRO A 40 -6.06 -13.94 4.64
N GLU A 41 -6.69 -14.64 3.70
CA GLU A 41 -6.21 -15.88 3.13
C GLU A 41 -4.88 -15.71 2.36
N LEU A 42 -4.75 -14.63 1.59
CA LEU A 42 -3.60 -14.34 0.75
C LEU A 42 -2.34 -14.03 1.56
N ALA A 43 -2.42 -13.22 2.62
CA ALA A 43 -1.24 -13.07 3.45
C ALA A 43 -0.91 -14.32 4.22
N ARG A 44 -1.88 -15.15 4.62
CA ARG A 44 -1.53 -16.42 5.27
C ARG A 44 -0.71 -17.30 4.33
N ILE A 45 -1.07 -17.33 3.04
CA ILE A 45 -0.31 -18.01 1.98
C ILE A 45 1.08 -17.40 1.81
N ARG A 46 1.25 -16.09 2.02
CA ARG A 46 2.50 -15.35 1.80
C ARG A 46 3.28 -14.99 3.06
N GLY A 47 2.81 -15.42 4.23
CA GLY A 47 3.40 -15.08 5.52
C GLY A 47 3.48 -13.58 5.79
N LEU A 48 2.49 -12.77 5.33
CA LEU A 48 2.47 -11.34 5.65
C LEU A 48 1.77 -11.12 6.99
N THR A 49 2.34 -10.25 7.81
CA THR A 49 1.79 -9.83 9.09
C THR A 49 1.13 -8.46 8.93
N HIS A 50 0.02 -8.24 9.61
CA HIS A 50 -0.66 -6.94 9.61
C HIS A 50 0.28 -5.85 10.15
N MET A 51 0.25 -4.69 9.50
CA MET A 51 1.11 -3.51 9.74
C MET A 51 2.60 -3.72 9.50
N ASP A 52 3.00 -4.91 9.08
CA ASP A 52 4.40 -5.23 8.81
C ASP A 52 4.76 -4.93 7.34
N TRP A 53 6.05 -4.93 7.05
CA TRP A 53 6.54 -4.57 5.72
C TRP A 53 6.46 -5.75 4.73
N ALA A 54 5.76 -5.53 3.62
CA ALA A 54 5.69 -6.41 2.48
C ALA A 54 6.58 -5.91 1.34
N ARG A 55 7.26 -6.85 0.67
CA ARG A 55 8.02 -6.57 -0.57
C ARG A 55 7.32 -7.18 -1.76
N SER A 56 6.93 -6.33 -2.70
CA SER A 56 6.41 -6.73 -4.02
C SER A 56 7.51 -6.59 -5.07
N PRO A 57 7.71 -7.58 -5.96
CA PRO A 57 8.63 -7.44 -7.09
C PRO A 57 8.15 -6.40 -8.12
N ALA A 58 6.86 -6.06 -8.12
CA ALA A 58 6.30 -5.03 -9.00
C ALA A 58 6.45 -3.60 -8.45
N ALA A 59 6.78 -3.44 -7.17
CA ALA A 59 6.95 -2.14 -6.53
C ALA A 59 8.41 -1.92 -6.10
N PRO A 60 9.00 -0.76 -6.37
CA PRO A 60 10.39 -0.48 -5.99
C PRO A 60 10.56 -0.20 -4.50
N ARG A 61 9.47 0.00 -3.75
CA ARG A 61 9.47 0.37 -2.32
C ARG A 61 8.69 -0.64 -1.50
N TRP A 62 9.14 -0.84 -0.26
CA TRP A 62 8.41 -1.60 0.76
C TRP A 62 7.06 -0.94 1.04
N MET A 63 6.03 -1.77 1.24
CA MET A 63 4.65 -1.35 1.52
C MET A 63 4.24 -1.93 2.86
N ARG A 64 3.51 -1.17 3.69
CA ARG A 64 2.91 -1.75 4.90
C ARG A 64 1.68 -2.58 4.52
N GLY A 65 1.56 -3.79 5.07
CA GLY A 65 0.37 -4.61 4.88
C GLY A 65 -0.77 -4.11 5.76
N CYS A 66 -1.87 -3.67 5.15
CA CYS A 66 -3.14 -3.45 5.86
C CYS A 66 -4.15 -4.49 5.38
N TRP A 67 -4.99 -4.93 6.31
CA TRP A 67 -6.17 -5.74 6.03
C TRP A 67 -7.38 -4.83 6.08
#